data_AF-T1ADT8-F1
#
_entry.id   AF-T1ADT8-F1
#
_cell.length_a   1.000
_cell.length_b   1.000
_cell.length_c   1.000
_cell.angle_alpha   90.00
_cell.angle_beta   90.00
_cell.angle_gamma   90.00
#
_symmetry.space_group_name_H-M   'P 1'
#
loop_
_entity.id
_entity.type
_entity.pdbx_description
1 polymer ?
#
loop_
_entity_poly.entity_id
_entity_poly.type
_entity_poly.pdbx_seq_one_letter_code
_entity_poly.pdbx_strand_id
1 'polypeptide(L)' 'MASVRARSDGRLFFDFRFRGSRCRELTALGDTPANRRKMEKALARIEADIAAGTFDYGTTFPGSKRA' A
#
# COMPACT_ATOMS: atom_id res chain seq x y z
N MET A 1 4.32 -8.99 -7.14
CA MET A 1 3.44 -7.98 -7.75
C MET A 1 2.59 -7.37 -6.66
N ALA A 2 2.82 -6.10 -6.39
CA ALA A 2 1.92 -5.32 -5.57
C ALA A 2 0.68 -4.91 -6.38
N SER A 3 -0.47 -4.70 -5.70
CA SER A 3 -1.67 -4.17 -6.34
C SER A 3 -2.47 -3.29 -5.37
N VAL A 4 -3.14 -2.26 -5.92
CA VAL A 4 -4.16 -1.49 -5.19
C VAL A 4 -5.51 -2.16 -5.46
N ARG A 5 -6.27 -2.44 -4.41
CA ARG A 5 -7.56 -3.11 -4.51
C ARG A 5 -8.59 -2.38 -3.65
N ALA A 6 -9.87 -2.54 -3.99
CA ALA A 6 -10.99 -2.07 -3.19
C ALA A 6 -11.57 -3.22 -2.36
N ARG A 7 -12.02 -2.90 -1.15
CA ARG A 7 -12.80 -3.80 -0.30
C ARG A 7 -14.29 -3.71 -0.64
N SER A 8 -15.06 -4.65 -0.08
CA SER A 8 -16.52 -4.63 -0.15
C SER A 8 -17.15 -3.39 0.49
N ASP A 9 -16.47 -2.73 1.42
CA ASP A 9 -16.89 -1.46 2.04
C ASP A 9 -16.52 -0.22 1.20
N GLY A 10 -15.99 -0.42 -0.01
CA GLY A 10 -15.63 0.63 -0.94
C GLY A 10 -14.32 1.35 -0.61
N ARG A 11 -13.54 0.88 0.39
CA ARG A 11 -12.24 1.48 0.72
C ARG A 11 -11.10 0.80 0.00
N LEU A 12 -10.09 1.59 -0.38
CA LEU A 12 -8.90 1.11 -1.04
C LEU A 12 -7.86 0.58 -0.03
N PHE A 13 -7.09 -0.41 -0.46
CA PHE A 13 -5.98 -0.97 0.30
C PHE A 13 -4.82 -1.37 -0.62
N PHE A 14 -3.62 -1.36 -0.05
CA PHE A 14 -2.42 -1.89 -0.68
C PHE A 14 -2.31 -3.38 -0.40
N ASP A 15 -2.03 -4.18 -1.42
CA ASP A 15 -1.73 -5.60 -1.31
C ASP A 15 -0.37 -5.88 -1.94
N PHE A 16 0.66 -6.02 -1.12
CA PHE A 16 2.03 -6.23 -1.57
C PHE A 16 2.75 -7.25 -0.70
N ARG A 17 3.94 -7.66 -1.11
CA ARG A 17 4.82 -8.54 -0.32
C ARG A 17 6.08 -7.77 0.04
N PHE A 18 6.45 -7.85 1.31
CA PHE A 18 7.69 -7.29 1.83
C PHE A 18 8.35 -8.32 2.75
N ARG A 19 9.65 -8.58 2.55
CA ARG A 19 10.43 -9.57 3.33
C ARG A 19 9.74 -10.95 3.47
N GLY A 20 9.16 -11.45 2.37
CA GLY A 20 8.44 -12.73 2.36
C GLY A 20 7.04 -12.72 3.00
N SER A 21 6.67 -11.64 3.70
CA SER A 21 5.37 -11.48 4.33
C SER A 21 4.40 -10.71 3.45
N ARG A 22 3.12 -11.13 3.44
CA ARG A 22 2.06 -10.41 2.74
C ARG A 22 1.54 -9.26 3.59
N CYS A 23 1.70 -8.06 3.08
CA CYS A 23 1.25 -6.82 3.71
C CYS A 23 -0.02 -6.33 3.04
N ARG A 24 -1.06 -6.15 3.86
CA ARG A 24 -2.35 -5.60 3.44
C ARG A 24 -2.63 -4.36 4.26
N GLU A 25 -2.34 -3.20 3.68
CA GLU A 25 -2.48 -1.92 4.38
C GLU A 25 -3.74 -1.19 3.92
N LEU A 26 -4.63 -0.96 4.87
CA LEU A 26 -5.93 -0.34 4.66
C LEU A 26 -5.78 1.17 4.60
N THR A 27 -6.53 1.81 3.72
CA THR A 27 -6.62 3.26 3.69
C THR A 27 -8.03 3.73 4.04
N ALA A 28 -8.14 4.99 4.46
CA ALA A 28 -9.42 5.66 4.63
C ALA A 28 -10.01 6.18 3.30
N LEU A 29 -9.34 5.94 2.17
CA LEU A 29 -9.75 6.46 0.87
C LEU A 29 -10.80 5.56 0.23
N GLY A 30 -11.90 6.15 -0.24
CA GLY A 30 -12.89 5.45 -1.07
C GLY A 30 -12.35 5.12 -2.47
N ASP A 31 -12.92 4.09 -3.10
CA ASP A 31 -12.61 3.65 -4.46
C ASP A 31 -13.14 4.66 -5.49
N THR A 32 -12.38 5.73 -5.69
CA THR A 32 -12.58 6.70 -6.76
C THR A 32 -11.39 6.67 -7.71
N PRO A 33 -11.56 7.01 -9.00
CA PRO A 33 -10.45 7.03 -9.95
C PRO A 33 -9.27 7.92 -9.51
N ALA A 34 -9.56 9.06 -8.88
CA ALA A 34 -8.54 9.96 -8.35
C ALA A 34 -7.75 9.34 -7.19
N ASN A 35 -8.44 8.72 -6.23
CA ASN A 35 -7.80 8.05 -5.10
C ASN A 35 -7.00 6.83 -5.55
N ARG A 36 -7.53 6.06 -6.51
CA ARG A 36 -6.85 4.90 -7.08
C ARG A 36 -5.54 5.30 -7.73
N ARG A 37 -5.52 6.32 -8.58
CA ARG A 37 -4.28 6.85 -9.19
C ARG A 37 -3.27 7.32 -8.14
N LYS A 38 -3.74 8.00 -7.09
CA LYS A 38 -2.87 8.44 -5.98
C LYS A 38 -2.24 7.24 -5.27
N MET A 39 -3.02 6.20 -5.02
CA MET A 39 -2.52 4.97 -4.40
C MET A 39 -1.60 4.18 -5.33
N GLU A 40 -1.92 4.04 -6.61
CA GLU A 40 -1.04 3.36 -7.57
C GLU A 40 0.34 4.05 -7.64
N LYS A 41 0.37 5.38 -7.63
CA LYS A 41 1.63 6.15 -7.56
C LYS A 41 2.39 5.89 -6.26
N ALA A 42 1.69 5.85 -5.13
CA ALA A 42 2.30 5.50 -3.84
C ALA A 42 2.83 4.06 -3.84
N LEU A 43 2.08 3.12 -4.43
CA LEU A 43 2.47 1.72 -4.54
C LEU A 43 3.71 1.53 -5.42
N ALA A 44 3.79 2.24 -6.54
CA ALA A 44 4.98 2.24 -7.39
C ALA A 44 6.21 2.76 -6.64
N ARG A 45 6.04 3.78 -5.78
CA ARG A 45 7.12 4.27 -4.92
C ARG A 45 7.55 3.23 -3.89
N ILE A 46 6.59 2.57 -3.24
CA ILE A 46 6.84 1.47 -2.30
C ILE A 46 7.60 0.34 -2.99
N GLU A 47 7.18 -0.10 -4.18
CA GLU A 47 7.88 -1.15 -4.92
C GLU A 47 9.31 -0.74 -5.29
N ALA A 48 9.52 0.52 -5.69
CA ALA A 48 10.86 1.05 -5.99
C ALA A 48 11.75 1.08 -4.73
N ASP A 49 11.23 1.56 -3.60
CA ASP A 49 11.97 1.60 -2.34
C ASP A 49 12.25 0.17 -1.81
N ILE A 50 11.33 -0.79 -2.03
CA ILE A 50 11.54 -2.20 -1.67
C ILE A 50 12.65 -2.80 -2.52
N ALA A 51 12.62 -2.55 -3.83
CA ALA A 51 13.65 -3.01 -4.75
C ALA A 51 15.02 -2.38 -4.44
N ALA A 52 15.05 -1.12 -3.99
CA ALA A 52 16.24 -0.43 -3.54
C ALA A 52 16.73 -0.88 -2.14
N GLY A 53 15.91 -1.64 -1.40
CA GLY A 53 16.22 -2.06 -0.02
C GLY A 53 16.11 -0.94 1.02
N THR A 54 15.59 0.23 0.64
CA THR A 54 15.42 1.41 1.49
C THR A 54 14.01 1.55 2.06
N PHE A 55 13.09 0.68 1.66
CA PHE A 55 11.71 0.73 2.12
C PHE A 55 11.60 0.49 3.62
N ASP A 56 11.11 1.51 4.31
CA ASP A 56 10.75 1.46 5.72
C ASP A 56 9.22 1.44 5.86
N TYR A 57 8.72 0.29 6.32
CA TYR A 57 7.30 0.04 6.52
C TYR A 57 6.69 0.96 7.58
N GLY A 58 7.40 1.20 8.69
CA GLY A 58 6.90 1.99 9.81
C GLY A 58 6.78 3.47 9.47
N THR A 59 7.71 3.99 8.67
CA THR A 59 7.64 5.38 8.17
C THR A 59 6.57 5.58 7.11
N THR A 60 6.32 4.56 6.27
CA THR A 60 5.32 4.64 5.19
C THR A 60 3.90 4.46 5.72
N PHE A 61 3.72 3.63 6.74
CA PHE A 61 2.43 3.35 7.38
C PHE A 61 2.47 3.66 8.88
N PRO A 62 2.64 4.93 9.28
CA PRO A 62 2.67 5.32 10.68
C PRO A 62 1.28 5.11 11.29
N GLY A 63 1.14 4.09 12.12
CA GLY A 63 -0.14 3.70 12.73
C GLY A 63 -0.74 2.40 12.21
N SER A 64 -0.08 1.67 11.30
CA SER A 64 -0.45 0.28 11.08
C SER A 64 -0.13 -0.54 12.34
N LYS A 65 -1.07 -1.39 12.77
CA LYS A 65 -0.88 -2.36 13.87
C LYS A 65 0.27 -3.36 13.63
N ARG A 66 0.89 -3.33 12.44
CA ARG A 66 2.01 -4.19 12.02
C ARG A 66 3.37 -3.47 12.06
N ALA A 67 3.41 -2.19 12.41
CA ALA A 67 4.65 -1.46 12.69
C ALA A 67 5.17 -1.79 14.10
#